data_AF-A0A7Y6JYQ0-F1
#
_entry.id   AF-A0A7Y6JYQ0-F1
#
_cell.length_a   1.000
_cell.length_b   1.000
_cell.length_c   1.000
_cell.angle_alpha   90.00
_cell.angle_beta   90.00
_cell.angle_gamma   90.00
#
_symmetry.space_group_name_H-M   'P 1'
#
loop_
_entity.id
_entity.type
_entity.pdbx_description
1 polymer ?
#
loop_
_entity_poly.entity_id
_entity_poly.type
_entity_poly.pdbx_seq_one_letter_code
_entity_poly.pdbx_strand_id
1 'polypeptide(L)'
;MNVSLQQLKVFVAVARERSFTRAAREFDLTQSAISRCVRELEDAVELKLFDRTTRQVELTNAGASLERRIGRLLDEIELTLLEERAAYDGHTGVVLFASNPVLSSGWVPRALAQCASVYAELVVSVKDQPQCSVMSSVEQGEVDFGAVCVTAPVDSPLLHAQVLFTTPLHAVLPSIHPLAQNDSIEWHALRDCPLITLNADTGVRAALERVLAANELKRRPMQELGHVAAVARMVELGLGVGVLPVDAHWPSPGASLVSRPLVPETTLTTVLMHRRNRSLRPNAAAAWAQFVASTTGHARIADEVPAAAAAATQSFSWQSVRQSLLPEP
;
A
#
# COMPACT_ATOMS: atom_id res chain seq x y z
N MET A 1 -19.22 8.21 43.20
CA MET A 1 -17.94 8.92 42.94
C MET A 1 -17.91 9.29 41.46
N ASN A 2 -17.97 10.57 41.13
CA ASN A 2 -18.01 11.06 39.73
C ASN A 2 -16.77 11.93 39.47
N VAL A 3 -15.60 11.28 39.36
CA VAL A 3 -14.32 11.93 39.08
C VAL A 3 -14.00 11.74 37.60
N SER A 4 -13.72 12.83 36.88
CA SER A 4 -13.37 12.78 35.46
C SER A 4 -11.85 12.75 35.24
N LEU A 5 -11.42 12.17 34.12
CA LEU A 5 -10.01 12.19 33.71
C LEU A 5 -9.49 13.63 33.54
N GLN A 6 -10.35 14.55 33.09
CA GLN A 6 -10.00 15.96 32.97
C GLN A 6 -9.72 16.61 34.34
N GLN A 7 -10.52 16.30 35.36
CA GLN A 7 -10.28 16.79 36.73
C GLN A 7 -8.94 16.31 37.28
N LEU A 8 -8.58 15.05 37.03
CA LEU A 8 -7.30 14.48 37.42
C LEU A 8 -6.12 15.13 36.68
N LYS A 9 -6.24 15.34 35.36
CA LYS A 9 -5.23 16.05 34.55
C LYS A 9 -5.02 17.49 35.03
N VAL A 10 -6.11 18.21 35.28
CA VAL A 10 -6.07 19.59 35.79
C VAL A 10 -5.42 19.64 37.18
N PHE A 11 -5.74 18.71 38.07
CA PHE A 11 -5.10 18.60 39.37
C PHE A 11 -3.59 18.41 39.28
N VAL A 12 -3.12 17.44 38.48
CA VAL A 12 -1.69 17.18 38.27
C VAL A 12 -0.98 18.39 37.64
N ALA A 13 -1.62 19.07 36.69
CA ALA A 13 -1.06 20.28 36.10
C ALA A 13 -0.92 21.43 37.11
N VAL A 14 -1.92 21.68 37.95
CA VAL A 14 -1.82 22.70 39.02
C VAL A 14 -0.75 22.33 40.04
N ALA A 15 -0.60 21.03 40.35
CA ALA A 15 0.44 20.52 41.24
C ALA A 15 1.85 20.76 40.70
N ARG A 16 2.07 20.45 39.41
CA ARG A 16 3.32 20.68 38.70
C ARG A 16 3.66 22.17 38.61
N GLU A 17 2.69 22.96 38.18
CA GLU A 17 2.87 24.40 37.96
C GLU A 17 2.91 25.20 39.25
N ARG A 18 2.34 24.71 40.35
CA ARG A 18 2.11 25.50 41.59
C ARG A 18 1.40 26.83 41.31
N SER A 19 0.57 26.87 40.27
CA SER A 19 -0.13 28.07 39.83
C SER A 19 -1.35 27.71 39.00
N PHE A 20 -2.53 28.13 39.47
CA PHE A 20 -3.78 27.98 38.72
C PHE A 20 -3.76 28.75 37.40
N THR A 21 -3.10 29.91 37.35
CA THR A 21 -3.02 30.74 36.14
C THR A 21 -2.12 30.10 35.09
N ARG A 22 -1.01 29.47 35.48
CA ARG A 22 -0.14 28.76 34.52
C ARG A 22 -0.79 27.48 34.02
N ALA A 23 -1.38 26.68 34.91
CA ALA A 23 -2.13 25.49 34.52
C ALA A 23 -3.30 25.83 33.58
N ALA A 24 -3.98 26.96 33.79
CA ALA A 24 -5.05 27.41 32.90
C ALA A 24 -4.61 27.62 31.45
N ARG A 25 -3.36 28.08 31.21
CA ARG A 25 -2.80 28.25 29.87
C ARG A 25 -2.56 26.93 29.15
N GLU A 26 -2.26 25.85 29.87
CA GLU A 26 -2.03 24.52 29.28
C GLU A 26 -3.30 23.89 28.73
N PHE A 27 -4.45 24.20 29.32
CA PHE A 27 -5.75 23.65 28.90
C PHE A 27 -6.58 24.64 28.06
N ASP A 28 -6.03 25.80 27.71
CA ASP A 28 -6.77 26.91 27.07
C ASP A 28 -8.06 27.29 27.83
N LEU A 29 -8.00 27.28 29.16
CA LEU A 29 -9.12 27.60 30.04
C LEU A 29 -8.87 28.89 30.83
N THR A 30 -9.93 29.43 31.43
CA THR A 30 -9.79 30.52 32.40
C THR A 30 -9.32 29.99 33.76
N GLN A 31 -8.64 30.84 34.53
CA GLN A 31 -8.22 30.49 35.89
C GLN A 31 -9.40 30.11 36.80
N SER A 32 -10.57 30.73 36.61
CA SER A 32 -11.79 30.40 37.35
C SER A 32 -12.33 29.01 37.00
N ALA A 33 -12.21 28.58 35.74
CA ALA A 33 -12.59 27.23 35.29
C ALA A 33 -11.68 26.15 35.90
N ILE A 34 -10.36 26.33 35.87
CA ILE A 34 -9.41 25.41 36.55
C ILE A 34 -9.68 25.35 38.05
N SER A 35 -9.87 26.50 38.72
CA SER A 35 -10.15 26.55 40.16
C SER A 35 -11.47 25.87 40.53
N ARG A 36 -12.49 25.95 39.67
CA ARG A 36 -13.74 25.19 39.82
C ARG A 36 -13.51 23.69 39.64
N CYS A 37 -12.79 23.29 38.59
CA CYS A 37 -12.47 21.90 38.30
C CYS A 37 -11.74 21.20 39.45
N VAL A 38 -10.75 21.87 40.05
CA VAL A 38 -10.04 21.35 41.24
C VAL A 38 -10.96 21.28 42.46
N ARG A 39 -11.84 22.26 42.68
CA ARG A 39 -12.81 22.20 43.79
C ARG A 39 -13.78 21.05 43.65
N GLU A 40 -14.32 20.84 42.45
CA GLU A 40 -15.21 19.70 42.17
C GLU A 40 -14.50 18.36 42.40
N LEU A 41 -13.20 18.26 42.11
CA LEU A 41 -12.39 17.09 42.47
C LEU A 41 -12.26 16.94 43.99
N GLU A 42 -11.85 18.00 44.70
CA GLU A 42 -11.70 18.02 46.16
C GLU A 42 -13.01 17.60 46.86
N ASP A 43 -14.15 18.11 46.38
CA ASP A 43 -15.49 17.75 46.87
C ASP A 43 -15.82 16.28 46.57
N ALA A 44 -15.49 15.78 45.38
CA ALA A 44 -15.77 14.40 44.98
C ALA A 44 -14.93 13.36 45.72
N VAL A 45 -13.72 13.72 46.16
CA VAL A 45 -12.86 12.85 46.97
C VAL A 45 -12.93 13.15 48.48
N GLU A 46 -13.71 14.16 48.88
CA GLU A 46 -13.85 14.64 50.26
C GLU A 46 -12.50 14.98 50.94
N LEU A 47 -11.53 15.44 50.15
CA LEU A 47 -10.18 15.77 50.60
C LEU A 47 -9.76 17.12 50.03
N LYS A 48 -9.17 17.96 50.89
CA LYS A 48 -8.44 19.15 50.45
C LYS A 48 -7.11 18.71 49.86
N LEU A 49 -6.87 19.03 48.59
CA LEU A 49 -5.68 18.62 47.85
C LEU A 49 -4.63 19.75 47.77
N PHE A 50 -5.06 21.01 47.87
CA PHE A 50 -4.17 22.17 47.90
C PHE A 50 -4.36 23.06 49.12
N ASP A 51 -3.25 23.50 49.70
CA ASP A 51 -3.22 24.68 50.56
C ASP A 51 -3.03 25.94 49.71
N ARG A 52 -4.02 26.83 49.83
CA ARG A 52 -4.12 28.06 49.02
C ARG A 52 -3.92 29.26 49.93
N THR A 53 -2.86 30.02 49.70
CA THR A 53 -2.74 31.40 50.20
C THR A 53 -2.84 32.36 49.02
N THR A 54 -2.93 33.67 49.28
CA THR A 54 -2.91 34.70 48.23
C THR A 54 -1.59 34.73 47.43
N ARG A 55 -0.53 34.05 47.89
CA ARG A 55 0.80 34.07 47.28
C ARG A 55 1.34 32.70 46.88
N GLN A 56 0.86 31.62 47.46
CA GLN A 56 1.37 30.26 47.20
C GLN A 56 0.24 29.23 47.07
N VAL A 57 0.48 28.29 46.17
CA VAL A 57 -0.31 27.08 45.97
C VAL A 57 0.62 25.91 46.26
N GLU A 58 0.33 25.16 47.32
CA GLU A 58 1.09 23.98 47.72
C GLU A 58 0.16 22.78 47.89
N LEU A 59 0.68 21.57 47.68
CA LEU A 59 -0.09 20.35 47.90
C LEU A 59 -0.22 20.09 49.40
N THR A 60 -1.39 19.63 49.83
CA THR A 60 -1.53 18.99 51.15
C THR A 60 -0.82 17.64 51.15
N ASN A 61 -0.69 16.99 52.32
CA ASN A 61 -0.21 15.60 52.38
C ASN A 61 -1.09 14.64 51.54
N ALA A 62 -2.40 14.86 51.53
CA ALA A 62 -3.34 14.10 50.71
C ALA A 62 -3.11 14.39 49.21
N GLY A 63 -2.94 15.66 48.83
CA GLY A 63 -2.60 16.08 47.48
C GLY A 63 -1.29 15.46 46.98
N ALA A 64 -0.22 15.51 47.77
CA ALA A 64 1.07 14.93 47.40
C ALA A 64 1.06 13.40 47.27
N SER A 65 0.23 12.71 48.07
CA SER A 65 0.02 11.27 47.94
C SER A 65 -0.78 10.91 46.68
N LEU A 66 -1.83 11.70 46.39
CA LEU A 66 -2.71 11.50 45.25
C LEU A 66 -1.99 11.80 43.93
N GLU A 67 -1.29 12.94 43.84
CA GLU A 67 -0.54 13.37 42.66
C GLU A 67 0.45 12.29 42.20
N ARG A 68 1.21 11.72 43.13
CA ARG A 68 2.19 10.67 42.82
C ARG A 68 1.57 9.41 42.23
N ARG A 69 0.35 9.06 42.64
CA ARG A 69 -0.37 7.87 42.17
C ARG A 69 -1.09 8.14 40.86
N ILE A 70 -1.79 9.27 40.76
CA ILE A 70 -2.56 9.66 39.60
C ILE A 70 -1.65 10.04 38.43
N GLY A 71 -0.54 10.74 38.67
CA GLY A 71 0.45 11.06 37.65
C GLY A 71 0.93 9.82 36.91
N ARG A 72 1.33 8.78 37.65
CA ARG A 72 1.74 7.48 37.08
C ARG A 72 0.66 6.82 36.22
N LEU A 73 -0.61 6.86 36.69
CA LEU A 73 -1.72 6.29 35.93
C LEU A 73 -2.03 7.08 34.66
N LEU A 74 -1.89 8.41 34.69
CA LEU A 74 -2.05 9.24 33.50
C LEU A 74 -0.95 8.97 32.47
N ASP A 75 0.30 8.83 32.92
CA ASP A 75 1.44 8.47 32.07
C ASP A 75 1.23 7.08 31.43
N GLU A 76 0.75 6.11 32.21
CA GLU A 76 0.46 4.74 31.73
C GLU A 76 -0.68 4.72 30.69
N ILE A 77 -1.73 5.52 30.89
CA ILE A 77 -2.81 5.69 29.91
C ILE A 77 -2.27 6.30 28.61
N GLU A 78 -1.43 7.35 28.71
CA GLU A 78 -0.86 8.00 27.53
C GLU A 78 0.08 7.07 26.75
N LEU A 79 0.94 6.33 27.46
CA LEU A 79 1.81 5.31 26.87
C LEU A 79 0.99 4.23 26.17
N THR A 80 -0.04 3.68 26.82
CA THR A 80 -0.91 2.64 26.25
C THR A 80 -1.57 3.14 24.96
N LEU A 81 -2.10 4.37 24.97
CA LEU A 81 -2.73 4.94 23.77
C LEU A 81 -1.73 5.19 22.63
N LEU A 82 -0.49 5.53 22.96
CA LEU A 82 0.58 5.76 21.98
C LEU A 82 1.09 4.43 21.40
N GLU A 83 1.25 3.40 22.23
CA GLU A 83 1.60 2.04 21.81
C GLU A 83 0.50 1.43 20.92
N GLU A 84 -0.77 1.58 21.30
CA GLU A 84 -1.90 1.15 20.48
C GLU A 84 -1.97 1.94 19.16
N ARG A 85 -1.58 3.21 19.15
CA ARG A 85 -1.52 4.01 17.91
C ARG A 85 -0.37 3.58 17.00
N ALA A 86 0.79 3.27 17.54
CA ALA A 86 1.92 2.74 16.79
C ALA A 86 1.61 1.33 16.24
N ALA A 87 0.91 0.50 17.01
CA ALA A 87 0.36 -0.76 16.52
C ALA A 87 -0.73 -0.54 15.46
N TYR A 88 -1.52 0.53 15.58
CA TYR A 88 -2.54 0.95 14.62
C TYR A 88 -1.97 1.57 13.36
N ASP A 89 -0.77 2.15 13.34
CA ASP A 89 -0.17 2.67 12.09
C ASP A 89 0.13 1.53 11.08
N GLY A 90 0.12 0.27 11.53
CA GLY A 90 0.02 -0.89 10.64
C GLY A 90 1.29 -1.18 9.85
N HIS A 91 2.43 -0.62 10.24
CA HIS A 91 3.69 -0.82 9.50
C HIS A 91 4.43 -2.10 9.90
N THR A 92 3.77 -3.00 10.62
CA THR A 92 4.33 -4.27 11.11
C THR A 92 3.36 -5.44 10.92
N GLY A 93 3.90 -6.67 11.00
CA GLY A 93 3.10 -7.90 10.97
C GLY A 93 2.89 -8.46 9.56
N VAL A 94 1.89 -9.34 9.40
CA VAL A 94 1.64 -10.07 8.15
C VAL A 94 0.34 -9.61 7.48
N VAL A 95 0.45 -9.24 6.21
CA VAL A 95 -0.65 -8.95 5.31
C VAL A 95 -0.75 -10.09 4.30
N LEU A 96 -1.93 -10.66 4.15
CA LEU A 96 -2.19 -11.72 3.18
C LEU A 96 -2.68 -11.09 1.87
N PHE A 97 -1.93 -11.30 0.80
CA PHE A 97 -2.24 -10.77 -0.52
C PHE A 97 -2.41 -11.93 -1.51
N ALA A 98 -3.46 -11.91 -2.34
CA ALA A 98 -3.63 -12.88 -3.42
C ALA A 98 -3.38 -12.25 -4.80
N SER A 99 -2.73 -12.98 -5.70
CA SER A 99 -2.51 -12.53 -7.07
C SER A 99 -2.58 -13.68 -8.05
N ASN A 100 -2.78 -13.34 -9.33
CA ASN A 100 -2.71 -14.30 -10.42
C ASN A 100 -1.27 -14.40 -10.96
N PRO A 101 -0.92 -15.50 -11.67
CA PRO A 101 0.46 -15.73 -12.11
C PRO A 101 1.02 -14.65 -13.04
N VAL A 102 0.17 -13.93 -13.77
CA VAL A 102 0.59 -12.82 -14.64
C VAL A 102 1.08 -11.65 -13.82
N LEU A 103 0.28 -11.20 -12.86
CA LEU A 103 0.62 -10.07 -12.01
C LEU A 103 1.78 -10.42 -11.07
N SER A 104 1.82 -11.65 -10.55
CA SER A 104 2.92 -12.22 -9.75
C SER A 104 4.26 -12.21 -10.50
N SER A 105 4.23 -12.36 -11.83
CA SER A 105 5.43 -12.35 -12.68
C SER A 105 5.82 -10.96 -13.23
N GLY A 106 5.03 -9.93 -12.94
CA GLY A 106 5.23 -8.57 -13.47
C GLY A 106 5.19 -7.50 -12.38
N TRP A 107 4.06 -6.82 -12.26
CA TRP A 107 3.90 -5.66 -11.38
C TRP A 107 4.03 -5.96 -9.87
N VAL A 108 3.58 -7.14 -9.40
CA VAL A 108 3.50 -7.45 -7.95
C VAL A 108 4.87 -7.41 -7.26
N PRO A 109 5.94 -8.05 -7.77
CA PRO A 109 7.28 -7.93 -7.19
C PRO A 109 7.74 -6.48 -6.99
N ARG A 110 7.40 -5.58 -7.90
CA ARG A 110 7.73 -4.15 -7.78
C ARG A 110 6.92 -3.48 -6.68
N ALA A 111 5.62 -3.73 -6.61
CA ALA A 111 4.76 -3.21 -5.55
C ALA A 111 5.23 -3.70 -4.16
N LEU A 112 5.65 -4.96 -4.06
CA LEU A 112 6.23 -5.54 -2.84
C LEU A 112 7.54 -4.87 -2.46
N ALA A 113 8.46 -4.68 -3.42
CA ALA A 113 9.74 -4.03 -3.17
C ALA A 113 9.57 -2.59 -2.66
N GLN A 114 8.65 -1.84 -3.26
CA GLN A 114 8.33 -0.48 -2.80
C GLN A 114 7.70 -0.48 -1.41
N CYS A 115 6.73 -1.38 -1.16
CA CYS A 115 6.11 -1.53 0.16
C CYS A 115 7.16 -1.84 1.24
N ALA A 116 8.05 -2.81 0.99
CA ALA A 116 9.11 -3.19 1.91
C ALA A 116 10.15 -2.08 2.15
N SER A 117 10.39 -1.22 1.15
CA SER A 117 11.31 -0.08 1.30
C SER A 117 10.75 1.02 2.22
N VAL A 118 9.42 1.14 2.30
CA VAL A 118 8.75 2.13 3.16
C VAL A 118 8.45 1.53 4.54
N TYR A 119 8.06 0.24 4.61
CA TYR A 119 7.68 -0.45 5.83
C TYR A 119 8.52 -1.72 6.02
N ALA A 120 9.69 -1.57 6.65
CA ALA A 120 10.66 -2.66 6.78
C ALA A 120 10.18 -3.85 7.64
N GLU A 121 9.25 -3.62 8.57
CA GLU A 121 8.72 -4.64 9.48
C GLU A 121 7.37 -5.24 9.00
N LEU A 122 6.85 -4.76 7.86
CA LEU A 122 5.61 -5.25 7.26
C LEU A 122 5.90 -6.35 6.25
N VAL A 123 5.37 -7.55 6.49
CA VAL A 123 5.51 -8.69 5.58
C VAL A 123 4.23 -8.87 4.78
N VAL A 124 4.31 -8.72 3.46
CA VAL A 124 3.21 -9.06 2.55
C VAL A 124 3.42 -10.49 2.03
N SER A 125 2.60 -11.43 2.51
CA SER A 125 2.63 -12.83 2.07
C SER A 125 1.75 -13.00 0.84
N VAL A 126 2.36 -13.35 -0.29
CA VAL A 126 1.67 -13.53 -1.57
C VAL A 126 1.15 -14.97 -1.70
N LYS A 127 -0.14 -15.12 -2.00
CA LYS A 127 -0.75 -16.35 -2.52
C LYS A 127 -0.89 -16.22 -4.03
N ASP A 128 0.00 -16.86 -4.77
CA ASP A 128 -0.08 -16.95 -6.23
C ASP A 128 -1.04 -18.08 -6.62
N GLN A 129 -2.17 -17.73 -7.22
CA GLN A 129 -3.29 -18.65 -7.44
C GLN A 129 -4.16 -18.23 -8.63
N PRO A 130 -5.00 -19.12 -9.18
CA PRO A 130 -5.89 -18.75 -10.27
C PRO A 130 -6.78 -17.55 -9.95
N GLN A 131 -7.06 -16.72 -10.95
CA GLN A 131 -7.84 -15.49 -10.79
C GLN A 131 -9.19 -15.69 -10.11
N CYS A 132 -9.92 -16.77 -10.42
CA CYS A 132 -11.17 -17.10 -9.73
C CYS A 132 -10.93 -17.34 -8.22
N SER A 133 -9.85 -18.04 -7.87
CA SER A 133 -9.45 -18.26 -6.47
C SER A 133 -9.03 -16.96 -5.78
N VAL A 134 -8.36 -16.03 -6.48
CA VAL A 134 -8.09 -14.66 -5.95
C VAL A 134 -9.39 -14.01 -5.50
N MET A 135 -10.37 -13.91 -6.40
CA MET A 135 -11.67 -13.29 -6.09
C MET A 135 -12.36 -13.99 -4.91
N SER A 136 -12.48 -15.33 -4.95
CA SER A 136 -13.12 -16.09 -3.88
C SER A 136 -12.42 -15.94 -2.53
N SER A 137 -11.09 -15.95 -2.50
CA SER A 137 -10.32 -15.80 -1.25
C SER A 137 -10.49 -14.40 -0.62
N VAL A 138 -10.62 -13.36 -1.45
CA VAL A 138 -10.91 -12.00 -0.97
C VAL A 138 -12.35 -11.93 -0.44
N GLU A 139 -13.33 -12.47 -1.18
CA GLU A 139 -14.74 -12.49 -0.75
C GLU A 139 -14.92 -13.21 0.59
N GLN A 140 -14.26 -14.37 0.74
CA GLN A 140 -14.30 -15.19 1.96
C GLN A 140 -13.47 -14.59 3.11
N GLY A 141 -12.53 -13.67 2.81
CA GLY A 141 -11.64 -13.05 3.79
C GLY A 141 -10.49 -13.96 4.22
N GLU A 142 -10.10 -14.92 3.36
CA GLU A 142 -8.91 -15.75 3.54
C GLU A 142 -7.60 -14.99 3.23
N VAL A 143 -7.73 -13.85 2.54
CA VAL A 143 -6.69 -12.86 2.31
C VAL A 143 -7.25 -11.45 2.60
N ASP A 144 -6.37 -10.49 2.88
CA ASP A 144 -6.78 -9.11 3.17
C ASP A 144 -7.23 -8.37 1.90
N PHE A 145 -6.48 -8.53 0.81
CA PHE A 145 -6.81 -8.00 -0.52
C PHE A 145 -6.16 -8.83 -1.63
N GLY A 146 -6.54 -8.59 -2.88
CA GLY A 146 -5.96 -9.27 -4.03
C GLY A 146 -5.90 -8.42 -5.28
N ALA A 147 -5.16 -8.87 -6.29
CA ALA A 147 -5.06 -8.22 -7.59
C ALA A 147 -5.43 -9.20 -8.72
N VAL A 148 -6.21 -8.72 -9.68
CA VAL A 148 -6.62 -9.51 -10.86
C VAL A 148 -6.62 -8.66 -12.13
N CYS A 149 -6.69 -9.32 -13.28
CA CYS A 149 -6.88 -8.67 -14.57
C CYS A 149 -8.33 -8.84 -15.04
N VAL A 150 -8.99 -7.72 -15.33
CA VAL A 150 -10.36 -7.70 -15.85
C VAL A 150 -10.43 -6.95 -17.16
N THR A 151 -11.47 -7.23 -17.92
CA THR A 151 -11.74 -6.60 -19.21
C THR A 151 -13.04 -5.79 -19.23
N ALA A 152 -13.75 -5.84 -18.11
CA ALA A 152 -14.99 -5.13 -17.85
C ALA A 152 -14.98 -4.76 -16.36
N PRO A 153 -15.73 -3.72 -15.96
CA PRO A 153 -15.87 -3.36 -14.55
C PRO A 153 -16.32 -4.56 -13.70
N VAL A 154 -15.72 -4.72 -12.52
CA VAL A 154 -16.13 -5.74 -11.56
C VAL A 154 -17.42 -5.28 -10.89
N ASP A 155 -18.54 -5.88 -11.29
CA ASP A 155 -19.85 -5.65 -10.68
C ASP A 155 -20.13 -6.72 -9.61
N SER A 156 -19.55 -6.53 -8.42
CA SER A 156 -19.78 -7.42 -7.27
C SER A 156 -20.28 -6.62 -6.07
N PRO A 157 -21.33 -7.09 -5.36
CA PRO A 157 -21.80 -6.44 -4.15
C PRO A 157 -20.83 -6.66 -2.96
N LEU A 158 -19.97 -7.68 -3.03
CA LEU A 158 -19.08 -8.07 -1.93
C LEU A 158 -17.69 -7.44 -2.04
N LEU A 159 -17.26 -7.07 -3.25
CA LEU A 159 -15.92 -6.58 -3.52
C LEU A 159 -15.93 -5.09 -3.84
N HIS A 160 -15.00 -4.37 -3.22
CA HIS A 160 -14.54 -3.08 -3.69
C HIS A 160 -13.38 -3.33 -4.66
N ALA A 161 -13.43 -2.73 -5.85
CA ALA A 161 -12.38 -2.83 -6.85
C ALA A 161 -11.85 -1.44 -7.20
N GLN A 162 -10.54 -1.25 -7.06
CA GLN A 162 -9.81 -0.06 -7.44
C GLN A 162 -9.00 -0.34 -8.69
N VAL A 163 -9.24 0.44 -9.74
CA VAL A 163 -8.44 0.38 -10.98
C VAL A 163 -7.03 0.90 -10.70
N LEU A 164 -6.04 0.14 -11.14
CA LEU A 164 -4.63 0.49 -11.02
C LEU A 164 -4.08 1.05 -12.34
N PHE A 165 -4.17 0.26 -13.42
CA PHE A 165 -3.68 0.62 -14.75
C PHE A 165 -4.28 -0.31 -15.81
N THR A 166 -4.06 0.02 -17.07
CA THR A 166 -4.43 -0.80 -18.23
C THR A 166 -3.19 -1.23 -19.01
N THR A 167 -3.15 -2.49 -19.42
CA THR A 167 -2.03 -3.10 -20.13
C THR A 167 -2.50 -3.59 -21.52
N PRO A 168 -1.88 -3.15 -22.62
CA PRO A 168 -2.23 -3.61 -23.96
C PRO A 168 -1.73 -5.03 -24.23
N LEU A 169 -2.46 -5.76 -25.08
CA LEU A 169 -2.03 -7.04 -25.63
C LEU A 169 -1.12 -6.81 -26.84
N HIS A 170 0.04 -7.47 -26.82
CA HIS A 170 1.00 -7.47 -27.91
C HIS A 170 1.16 -8.88 -28.47
N ALA A 171 1.53 -8.93 -29.75
CA ALA A 171 2.13 -10.11 -30.34
C ALA A 171 3.61 -10.15 -29.95
N VAL A 172 4.03 -11.27 -29.37
CA VAL A 172 5.42 -11.55 -29.02
C VAL A 172 5.92 -12.66 -29.93
N LEU A 173 7.02 -12.40 -30.63
CA LEU A 173 7.53 -13.28 -31.67
C LEU A 173 9.06 -13.19 -31.76
N PRO A 174 9.74 -14.21 -32.33
CA PRO A 174 11.17 -14.12 -32.61
C PRO A 174 11.50 -12.90 -33.49
N SER A 175 12.63 -12.25 -33.24
CA SER A 175 13.08 -11.09 -34.05
C SER A 175 13.26 -11.40 -35.53
N ILE A 176 13.47 -12.67 -35.89
CA ILE A 176 13.60 -13.16 -37.26
C ILE A 176 12.26 -13.47 -37.95
N HIS A 177 11.14 -13.42 -37.22
CA HIS A 177 9.84 -13.75 -37.78
C HIS A 177 9.38 -12.67 -38.78
N PRO A 178 8.72 -13.00 -39.93
CA PRO A 178 8.35 -11.99 -40.94
C PRO A 178 7.53 -10.82 -40.39
N LEU A 179 6.59 -11.11 -39.48
CA LEU A 179 5.77 -10.07 -38.82
C LEU A 179 6.55 -9.15 -37.86
N ALA A 180 7.81 -9.46 -37.52
CA ALA A 180 8.66 -8.63 -36.65
C ALA A 180 9.04 -7.29 -37.29
N GLN A 181 9.02 -7.24 -38.63
CA GLN A 181 9.39 -6.07 -39.41
C GLN A 181 8.33 -4.97 -39.36
N ASN A 182 7.09 -5.32 -38.98
CA ASN A 182 6.03 -4.34 -38.85
C ASN A 182 6.09 -3.67 -37.48
N ASP A 183 5.74 -2.39 -37.39
CA ASP A 183 5.66 -1.66 -36.13
C ASP A 183 4.43 -2.07 -35.28
N SER A 184 3.39 -2.59 -35.93
CA SER A 184 2.18 -3.15 -35.31
C SER A 184 1.67 -4.34 -36.12
N ILE A 185 0.82 -5.17 -35.51
CA ILE A 185 0.28 -6.39 -36.13
C ILE A 185 -1.24 -6.36 -36.06
N GLU A 186 -1.90 -6.47 -37.21
CA GLU A 186 -3.34 -6.66 -37.25
C GLU A 186 -3.74 -8.04 -36.72
N TRP A 187 -4.85 -8.13 -35.97
CA TRP A 187 -5.38 -9.42 -35.52
C TRP A 187 -5.58 -10.41 -36.66
N HIS A 188 -5.95 -9.91 -37.84
CA HIS A 188 -6.14 -10.73 -39.04
C HIS A 188 -4.84 -11.35 -39.57
N ALA A 189 -3.69 -10.72 -39.36
CA ALA A 189 -2.39 -11.27 -39.75
C ALA A 189 -2.00 -12.51 -38.92
N LEU A 190 -2.59 -12.68 -37.73
CA LEU A 190 -2.37 -13.84 -36.87
C LEU A 190 -3.19 -15.08 -37.27
N ARG A 191 -4.12 -14.96 -38.23
CA ARG A 191 -5.07 -16.03 -38.60
C ARG A 191 -4.41 -17.38 -38.91
N ASP A 192 -3.24 -17.35 -39.54
CA ASP A 192 -2.53 -18.55 -39.98
C ASP A 192 -1.35 -18.95 -39.09
N CYS A 193 -1.11 -18.19 -38.02
CA CYS A 193 -0.04 -18.48 -37.06
C CYS A 193 -0.53 -19.43 -35.96
N PRO A 194 0.28 -20.41 -35.52
CA PRO A 194 0.07 -21.07 -34.23
C PRO A 194 0.14 -20.03 -33.12
N LEU A 195 -0.83 -20.02 -32.21
CA LEU A 195 -0.87 -19.07 -31.10
C LEU A 195 -0.52 -19.74 -29.78
N ILE A 196 0.29 -19.04 -28.99
CA ILE A 196 0.65 -19.42 -27.64
C ILE A 196 0.19 -18.29 -26.72
N THR A 197 -0.62 -18.62 -25.72
CA THR A 197 -1.23 -17.62 -24.83
C THR A 197 -1.27 -18.13 -23.41
N LEU A 198 -1.73 -17.27 -22.51
CA LEU A 198 -2.04 -17.62 -21.14
C LEU A 198 -3.42 -18.27 -21.03
N ASN A 199 -3.53 -19.21 -20.08
CA ASN A 199 -4.77 -19.93 -19.78
C ASN A 199 -5.80 -19.06 -19.05
N ALA A 200 -6.99 -19.62 -18.80
CA ALA A 200 -8.10 -18.93 -18.15
C ALA A 200 -7.78 -18.41 -16.73
N ASP A 201 -6.82 -19.02 -16.03
CA ASP A 201 -6.44 -18.67 -14.65
C ASP A 201 -5.84 -17.26 -14.53
N THR A 202 -5.48 -16.65 -15.66
CA THR A 202 -4.74 -15.38 -15.72
C THR A 202 -5.59 -14.15 -16.03
N GLY A 203 -6.87 -14.34 -16.39
CA GLY A 203 -7.74 -13.26 -16.88
C GLY A 203 -7.48 -12.82 -18.33
N VAL A 204 -6.32 -13.16 -18.90
CA VAL A 204 -5.94 -12.80 -20.29
C VAL A 204 -6.78 -13.53 -21.32
N ARG A 205 -7.09 -14.81 -21.09
CA ARG A 205 -7.86 -15.64 -22.02
C ARG A 205 -9.22 -15.04 -22.37
N ALA A 206 -9.91 -14.47 -21.38
CA ALA A 206 -11.22 -13.85 -21.59
C ALA A 206 -11.15 -12.63 -22.52
N ALA A 207 -10.07 -11.83 -22.44
CA ALA A 207 -9.83 -10.73 -23.37
C ALA A 207 -9.60 -11.27 -24.78
N LEU A 208 -8.71 -12.26 -24.91
CA LEU A 208 -8.34 -12.84 -26.19
C LEU A 208 -9.55 -13.49 -26.89
N GLU A 209 -10.37 -14.25 -26.17
CA GLU A 209 -11.57 -14.86 -26.75
C GLU A 209 -12.55 -13.83 -27.30
N ARG A 210 -12.72 -12.71 -26.59
CA ARG A 210 -13.59 -11.62 -27.03
C ARG A 210 -13.12 -11.01 -28.34
N VAL A 211 -11.80 -10.83 -28.48
CA VAL A 211 -11.21 -10.25 -29.69
C VAL A 211 -11.22 -11.23 -30.86
N LEU A 212 -10.88 -12.51 -30.61
CA LEU A 212 -10.95 -13.55 -31.64
C LEU A 212 -12.38 -13.69 -32.19
N ALA A 213 -13.38 -13.64 -31.32
CA ALA A 213 -14.78 -13.66 -31.71
C ALA A 213 -15.17 -12.41 -32.53
N ALA A 214 -14.76 -11.22 -32.10
CA ALA A 214 -15.05 -9.96 -32.80
C ALA A 214 -14.39 -9.87 -34.19
N ASN A 215 -13.28 -10.57 -34.40
CA ASN A 215 -12.52 -10.57 -35.67
C ASN A 215 -12.81 -11.80 -36.55
N GLU A 216 -13.78 -12.64 -36.19
CA GLU A 216 -14.13 -13.89 -36.89
C GLU A 216 -12.93 -14.83 -37.12
N LEU A 217 -11.94 -14.78 -36.22
CA LEU A 217 -10.74 -15.60 -36.32
C LEU A 217 -11.06 -17.02 -35.85
N LYS A 218 -11.03 -17.98 -36.78
CA LYS A 218 -11.21 -19.40 -36.47
C LYS A 218 -10.14 -19.86 -35.49
N ARG A 219 -10.55 -20.52 -34.41
CA ARG A 219 -9.67 -21.13 -33.42
C ARG A 219 -8.80 -22.22 -34.09
N ARG A 220 -7.54 -21.90 -34.42
CA ARG A 220 -6.49 -22.92 -34.55
C ARG A 220 -6.16 -23.49 -33.17
N PRO A 221 -5.51 -24.66 -33.05
CA PRO A 221 -5.04 -25.14 -31.76
C PRO A 221 -4.16 -24.06 -31.11
N MET A 222 -4.64 -23.53 -29.98
CA MET A 222 -3.93 -22.55 -29.17
C MET A 222 -3.28 -23.31 -28.03
N GLN A 223 -1.98 -23.12 -27.84
CA GLN A 223 -1.32 -23.62 -26.64
C GLN A 223 -1.55 -22.63 -25.50
N GLU A 224 -1.99 -23.14 -24.35
CA GLU A 224 -2.30 -22.33 -23.17
C GLU A 224 -1.40 -22.72 -22.00
N LEU A 225 -0.78 -21.71 -21.39
CA LEU A 225 0.15 -21.89 -20.28
C LEU A 225 -0.29 -21.04 -19.09
N GLY A 226 0.06 -21.46 -17.88
CA GLY A 226 -0.23 -20.69 -16.66
C GLY A 226 0.73 -19.52 -16.43
N HIS A 227 1.87 -19.46 -17.12
CA HIS A 227 2.96 -18.52 -16.81
C HIS A 227 3.54 -17.91 -18.08
N VAL A 228 3.85 -16.62 -18.04
CA VAL A 228 4.38 -15.91 -19.20
C VAL A 228 5.78 -16.36 -19.59
N ALA A 229 6.63 -16.71 -18.63
CA ALA A 229 7.95 -17.26 -18.92
C ALA A 229 7.87 -18.53 -19.80
N ALA A 230 6.87 -19.37 -19.57
CA ALA A 230 6.63 -20.56 -20.39
C ALA A 230 6.18 -20.18 -21.82
N VAL A 231 5.27 -19.21 -21.94
CA VAL A 231 4.85 -18.67 -23.25
C VAL A 231 6.05 -18.12 -24.02
N ALA A 232 6.81 -17.20 -23.40
CA ALA A 232 8.00 -16.60 -23.99
C ALA A 232 8.99 -17.67 -24.45
N ARG A 233 9.25 -18.70 -23.63
CA ARG A 233 10.17 -19.78 -23.99
C ARG A 233 9.70 -20.59 -25.19
N MET A 234 8.40 -20.90 -25.29
CA MET A 234 7.87 -21.60 -26.46
C MET A 234 7.93 -20.75 -27.74
N VAL A 235 7.73 -19.45 -27.61
CA VAL A 235 7.88 -18.50 -28.72
C VAL A 235 9.33 -18.42 -29.18
N GLU A 236 10.30 -18.33 -28.26
CA GLU A 236 11.75 -18.36 -28.58
C GLU A 236 12.15 -19.60 -29.37
N LEU A 237 11.53 -20.74 -29.05
CA LEU A 237 11.75 -22.02 -29.73
C LEU A 237 11.01 -22.14 -31.07
N GLY A 238 10.25 -21.12 -31.48
CA GLY A 238 9.58 -21.06 -32.78
C GLY A 238 8.28 -21.86 -32.85
N LEU A 239 7.65 -22.20 -31.72
CA LEU A 239 6.41 -22.99 -31.72
C LEU A 239 5.17 -22.18 -32.12
N GLY A 240 5.29 -20.85 -32.20
CA GLY A 240 4.18 -19.97 -32.56
C GLY A 240 4.40 -18.51 -32.17
N VAL A 241 3.35 -17.71 -32.33
CA VAL A 241 3.29 -16.31 -31.91
C VAL A 241 2.63 -16.23 -30.53
N GLY A 242 3.30 -15.55 -29.61
CA GLY A 242 2.79 -15.26 -28.27
C GLY A 242 1.77 -14.13 -28.31
N VAL A 243 0.67 -14.25 -27.57
CA VAL A 243 -0.22 -13.11 -27.28
C VAL A 243 -0.19 -12.86 -25.79
N LEU A 244 0.40 -11.72 -25.39
CA LEU A 244 0.73 -11.44 -24.00
C LEU A 244 0.44 -9.97 -23.64
N PRO A 245 0.06 -9.68 -22.38
CA PRO A 245 0.11 -8.32 -21.87
C PRO A 245 1.56 -7.83 -21.85
N VAL A 246 1.83 -6.68 -22.45
CA VAL A 246 3.16 -6.07 -22.45
C VAL A 246 3.03 -4.58 -22.14
N ASP A 247 3.69 -4.13 -21.08
CA ASP A 247 3.81 -2.72 -20.71
C ASP A 247 5.11 -2.48 -19.91
N ALA A 248 5.26 -1.29 -19.32
CA ALA A 248 6.39 -0.93 -18.47
C ALA A 248 6.48 -1.77 -17.17
N HIS A 249 5.42 -2.48 -16.80
CA HIS A 249 5.39 -3.38 -15.65
C HIS A 249 5.75 -4.82 -16.02
N TRP A 250 5.92 -5.10 -17.31
CA TRP A 250 6.29 -6.41 -17.83
C TRP A 250 7.81 -6.52 -18.05
N PRO A 251 8.47 -7.62 -17.65
CA PRO A 251 9.87 -7.83 -17.98
C PRO A 251 10.06 -7.79 -19.50
N SER A 252 11.02 -7.00 -19.97
CA SER A 252 11.31 -6.90 -21.40
C SER A 252 11.53 -8.31 -21.98
N PRO A 253 10.94 -8.63 -23.15
CA PRO A 253 11.23 -9.89 -23.82
C PRO A 253 12.75 -10.08 -23.96
N GLY A 254 13.24 -11.32 -23.84
CA GLY A 254 14.65 -11.62 -24.05
C GLY A 254 15.13 -11.10 -25.42
N ALA A 255 16.44 -10.86 -25.59
CA ALA A 255 16.99 -10.20 -26.79
C ALA A 255 16.62 -10.85 -28.15
N SER A 256 16.20 -12.11 -28.15
CA SER A 256 15.73 -12.85 -29.33
C SER A 256 14.25 -12.64 -29.68
N LEU A 257 13.48 -12.00 -28.80
CA LEU A 257 12.06 -11.73 -28.97
C LEU A 257 11.80 -10.24 -29.20
N VAL A 258 10.77 -9.96 -29.98
CA VAL A 258 10.22 -8.61 -30.15
C VAL A 258 8.74 -8.61 -29.77
N SER A 259 8.26 -7.52 -29.21
CA SER A 259 6.84 -7.27 -29.00
C SER A 259 6.33 -6.25 -30.02
N ARG A 260 5.14 -6.50 -30.56
CA ARG A 260 4.43 -5.58 -31.47
C ARG A 260 2.99 -5.38 -30.98
N PRO A 261 2.52 -4.13 -30.86
CA PRO A 261 1.13 -3.84 -30.52
C PRO A 261 0.17 -4.54 -31.48
N LEU A 262 -0.90 -5.12 -30.92
CA LEU A 262 -1.97 -5.68 -31.73
C LEU A 262 -3.01 -4.62 -32.06
N VAL A 263 -3.43 -4.55 -33.31
CA VAL A 263 -4.42 -3.58 -33.80
C VAL A 263 -5.67 -4.27 -34.35
N PRO A 264 -6.90 -3.83 -33.98
CA PRO A 264 -7.20 -2.79 -32.99
C PRO A 264 -6.72 -3.14 -31.57
N GLU A 265 -6.39 -2.10 -30.80
CA GLU A 265 -5.84 -2.23 -29.45
C GLU A 265 -6.82 -2.98 -28.54
N THR A 266 -6.29 -3.93 -27.78
CA THR A 266 -7.04 -4.65 -26.74
C THR A 266 -6.27 -4.54 -25.44
N THR A 267 -6.94 -4.08 -24.39
CA THR A 267 -6.31 -3.89 -23.08
C THR A 267 -6.92 -4.79 -22.00
N LEU A 268 -6.13 -5.03 -20.97
CA LEU A 268 -6.52 -5.62 -19.71
C LEU A 268 -6.42 -4.56 -18.63
N THR A 269 -7.43 -4.45 -17.79
CA THR A 269 -7.42 -3.56 -16.63
C THR A 269 -6.99 -4.34 -15.40
N THR A 270 -5.87 -3.94 -14.81
CA THR A 270 -5.44 -4.47 -13.52
C THR A 270 -6.20 -3.76 -12.41
N VAL A 271 -6.83 -4.53 -11.52
CA VAL A 271 -7.59 -4.01 -10.39
C VAL A 271 -7.09 -4.62 -9.08
N LEU A 272 -7.01 -3.78 -8.06
CA LEU A 272 -6.84 -4.21 -6.68
C LEU A 272 -8.23 -4.36 -6.05
N MET A 273 -8.45 -5.38 -5.24
CA MET A 273 -9.75 -5.62 -4.63
C MET A 273 -9.66 -6.01 -3.15
N HIS A 274 -10.60 -5.50 -2.36
CA HIS A 274 -10.83 -5.90 -0.97
C HIS A 274 -12.33 -6.03 -0.72
N ARG A 275 -12.71 -6.57 0.43
CA ARG A 275 -14.13 -6.68 0.80
C ARG A 275 -14.76 -5.30 0.99
N ARG A 276 -15.91 -5.04 0.36
CA ARG A 276 -16.61 -3.74 0.42
C ARG A 276 -17.16 -3.43 1.81
N ASN A 277 -17.69 -4.43 2.51
CA ASN A 277 -18.37 -4.26 3.80
C ASN A 277 -17.46 -4.53 5.01
N ARG A 278 -16.15 -4.41 4.84
CA ARG A 278 -15.18 -4.59 5.93
C ARG A 278 -13.97 -3.68 5.68
N SER A 279 -13.66 -2.82 6.64
CA SER A 279 -12.44 -2.01 6.57
C SER A 279 -11.22 -2.92 6.59
N LEU A 280 -10.20 -2.57 5.81
CA LEU A 280 -8.90 -3.21 5.89
C LEU A 280 -8.32 -2.99 7.29
N ARG A 281 -7.62 -4.02 7.80
CA ARG A 281 -6.77 -3.86 8.99
C ARG A 281 -5.73 -2.78 8.66
N PRO A 282 -5.25 -2.01 9.65
CA PRO A 282 -4.38 -0.88 9.34
C PRO A 282 -3.12 -1.27 8.56
N ASN A 283 -2.56 -2.45 8.84
CA ASN A 283 -1.42 -2.97 8.10
C ASN A 283 -1.73 -3.34 6.65
N ALA A 284 -2.89 -3.94 6.40
CA ALA A 284 -3.39 -4.19 5.06
C ALA A 284 -3.74 -2.89 4.33
N ALA A 285 -4.24 -1.86 5.04
CA ALA A 285 -4.51 -0.55 4.48
C ALA A 285 -3.21 0.18 4.09
N ALA A 286 -2.17 0.08 4.91
CA ALA A 286 -0.83 0.60 4.61
C ALA A 286 -0.24 -0.08 3.35
N ALA A 287 -0.31 -1.42 3.28
CA ALA A 287 0.11 -2.18 2.09
C ALA A 287 -0.72 -1.81 0.85
N TRP A 288 -2.05 -1.70 0.99
CA TRP A 288 -2.95 -1.28 -0.08
C TRP A 288 -2.55 0.08 -0.65
N ALA A 289 -2.31 1.07 0.22
CA ALA A 289 -1.90 2.41 -0.22
C ALA A 289 -0.58 2.40 -0.99
N GLN A 290 0.40 1.59 -0.57
CA GLN A 290 1.68 1.45 -1.28
C GLN A 290 1.49 0.75 -2.64
N PHE A 291 0.64 -0.28 -2.71
CA PHE A 291 0.31 -0.94 -3.96
C PHE A 291 -0.35 0.06 -4.93
N VAL A 292 -1.29 0.87 -4.47
CA VAL A 292 -1.92 1.93 -5.29
C VAL A 292 -0.87 2.95 -5.77
N ALA A 293 0.01 3.43 -4.89
CA ALA A 293 1.05 4.41 -5.23
C ALA A 293 2.10 3.88 -6.21
N SER A 294 2.33 2.56 -6.24
CA SER A 294 3.33 1.94 -7.13
C SER A 294 3.04 2.12 -8.63
N THR A 295 1.79 2.45 -8.97
CA THR A 295 1.33 2.70 -10.34
C THR A 295 1.78 4.07 -10.85
N THR A 296 1.92 5.05 -9.97
CA THR A 296 2.12 6.47 -10.32
C THR A 296 3.57 6.81 -10.67
N GLY A 297 4.52 5.94 -10.32
CA GLY A 297 5.96 6.16 -10.57
C GLY A 297 6.41 5.98 -12.02
N HIS A 298 5.56 5.52 -12.94
CA HIS A 298 5.95 5.26 -14.33
C HIS A 298 5.63 6.38 -15.32
N ALA A 299 4.79 7.36 -14.97
CA ALA A 299 4.59 8.52 -15.83
C ALA A 299 5.86 9.40 -15.94
N ARG A 300 6.87 9.20 -15.07
CA ARG A 300 8.11 10.00 -15.06
C ARG A 300 9.36 9.29 -15.57
N ILE A 301 9.38 7.96 -15.66
CA ILE A 301 10.60 7.21 -16.04
C ILE A 301 10.70 7.01 -17.56
N ALA A 302 9.62 7.23 -18.31
CA ALA A 302 9.64 7.14 -19.78
C ALA A 302 10.28 8.36 -20.48
N ASP A 303 10.51 9.48 -19.77
CA ASP A 303 11.01 10.73 -20.36
C ASP A 303 12.49 11.05 -20.08
N GLU A 304 13.23 10.20 -19.37
CA GLU A 304 14.67 10.40 -19.18
C GLU A 304 15.48 9.18 -19.63
N VAL A 305 15.89 9.22 -20.89
CA VAL A 305 17.12 8.57 -21.34
C VAL A 305 18.24 9.62 -21.28
N PRO A 306 19.20 9.54 -20.35
CA PRO A 306 20.50 10.16 -20.56
C PRO A 306 21.45 9.10 -21.14
N ALA A 307 21.91 9.38 -22.35
CA ALA A 307 23.03 8.70 -22.94
C ALA A 307 24.32 8.95 -22.12
N ALA A 308 25.04 7.86 -21.92
CA ALA A 308 26.49 7.75 -21.71
C ALA A 308 27.12 8.28 -20.40
N ALA A 309 27.73 7.33 -19.71
CA ALA A 309 28.65 7.48 -18.60
C ALA A 309 30.01 8.09 -19.01
N ALA A 310 30.61 8.88 -18.11
CA ALA A 310 32.06 8.88 -17.87
C ALA A 310 32.40 9.55 -16.52
N ALA A 311 33.06 8.76 -15.65
CA ALA A 311 34.03 9.15 -14.63
C ALA A 311 33.65 10.18 -13.53
N ALA A 312 33.58 9.70 -12.28
CA ALA A 312 34.51 10.11 -11.22
C ALA A 312 34.18 9.38 -9.90
N THR A 313 35.10 8.54 -9.47
CA THR A 313 35.16 7.95 -8.14
C THR A 313 35.54 9.02 -7.13
N GLN A 314 34.64 9.44 -6.24
CA GLN A 314 35.04 10.06 -4.97
C GLN A 314 34.12 9.62 -3.81
N SER A 315 34.77 9.02 -2.83
CA SER A 315 34.30 8.54 -1.54
C SER A 315 33.72 9.66 -0.67
N PHE A 316 32.51 9.45 -0.13
CA PHE A 316 31.89 10.34 0.85
C PHE A 316 32.17 9.85 2.28
N SER A 317 32.72 10.76 3.10
CA SER A 317 33.13 10.56 4.50
C SER A 317 32.17 11.28 5.45
N TRP A 318 31.77 10.62 6.53
CA TRP A 318 30.79 11.07 7.54
C TRP A 318 31.25 12.22 8.47
N GLN A 319 32.31 12.96 8.12
CA GLN A 319 32.84 14.04 8.97
C GLN A 319 32.25 15.44 8.68
N SER A 320 31.43 15.63 7.64
CA SER A 320 31.02 16.99 7.19
C SER A 320 29.60 17.43 7.57
N VAL A 321 28.89 16.75 8.49
CA VAL A 321 27.53 17.15 8.92
C VAL A 321 27.49 17.67 10.38
N ARG A 322 28.66 17.80 11.04
CA ARG A 322 28.75 18.14 12.46
C ARG A 322 28.89 19.64 12.77
N GLN A 323 28.40 20.54 11.91
CA GLN A 323 28.56 21.99 12.10
C GLN A 323 27.29 22.85 11.96
N SER A 324 26.09 22.26 11.97
CA SER A 324 24.84 23.04 11.86
C SER A 324 23.94 23.02 13.11
N LEU A 325 24.50 22.71 14.28
CA LEU A 325 23.80 22.77 15.57
C LEU A 325 24.63 23.54 16.60
N LEU A 326 24.72 24.86 16.46
CA LEU A 326 24.86 25.78 17.58
C LEU A 326 24.09 27.09 17.27
N PRO A 327 23.26 27.59 18.19
CA PRO A 327 22.60 28.89 18.08
C PRO A 327 23.47 30.00 18.70
N GLU A 328 23.48 31.18 18.11
CA GLU A 328 23.99 32.43 18.72
C GLU A 328 23.19 33.63 18.22
N PRO A 329 23.18 34.77 18.93
CA PRO A 329 23.13 34.99 20.38
C PRO A 329 21.83 35.66 20.85
#